data_AF-A0A534G997-F1
#
_entry.id   AF-A0A534G997-F1
#
_cell.length_a   1.000
_cell.length_b   1.000
_cell.length_c   1.000
_cell.angle_alpha   90.00
_cell.angle_beta   90.00
_cell.angle_gamma   90.00
#
_symmetry.space_group_name_H-M   'P 1'
#
loop_
_entity.id
_entity.type
_entity.pdbx_description
1 polymer ?
#
loop_
_entity_poly.entity_id
_entity_poly.type
_entity_poly.pdbx_seq_one_letter_code
_entity_poly.pdbx_strand_id
1 'polypeptide(L)'
;MIAFHLSNRYLDLAPVVEQIARHSGFHAVLVADRPRGQDVSASDWVLVTRSTAFLRQPEIAAHSSRIVPRSGLPVWTDQFTNLFQILK
;
A
#
# COMPACT_ATOMS: atom_id res chain seq x y z
N MET A 1 -9.81 9.41 -4.36
CA MET A 1 -8.61 8.58 -4.17
C MET A 1 -7.95 9.04 -2.89
N ILE A 2 -7.35 8.12 -2.14
CA ILE A 2 -6.48 8.43 -0.99
C ILE A 2 -5.09 7.87 -1.30
N ALA A 3 -4.04 8.61 -0.97
CA ALA A 3 -2.67 8.14 -1.07
C ALA A 3 -2.07 8.04 0.34
N PHE A 4 -1.64 6.83 0.71
CA PHE A 4 -0.98 6.58 2.00
C PHE A 4 0.53 6.57 1.79
N HIS A 5 1.25 7.39 2.55
CA HIS A 5 2.71 7.32 2.63
C HIS A 5 3.10 6.28 3.68
N LEU A 6 3.72 5.18 3.26
CA LEU A 6 3.98 3.99 4.08
C LEU A 6 5.48 3.71 4.28
N SER A 7 6.34 4.69 4.00
CA SER A 7 7.79 4.57 4.16
C SER A 7 8.17 4.37 5.62
N ASN A 8 8.19 3.10 6.05
CA ASN A 8 8.52 2.70 7.41
C ASN A 8 9.70 1.73 7.38
N ARG A 9 10.67 1.92 8.28
CA ARG A 9 11.87 1.08 8.35
C ARG A 9 11.63 -0.32 8.92
N TYR A 10 10.53 -0.51 9.65
CA TYR A 10 10.30 -1.72 10.46
C TYR A 10 9.03 -2.48 10.07
N LEU A 11 8.04 -1.78 9.51
CA LEU A 11 6.71 -2.32 9.26
C LEU A 11 6.38 -2.40 7.77
N ASP A 12 5.90 -3.56 7.32
CA ASP A 12 5.29 -3.77 6.02
C ASP A 12 3.79 -3.43 6.09
N LEU A 13 3.48 -2.14 5.92
CA LEU A 13 2.12 -1.63 6.06
C LEU A 13 1.25 -1.84 4.82
N ALA A 14 1.84 -2.13 3.66
CA ALA A 14 1.08 -2.23 2.41
C ALA A 14 0.02 -3.35 2.45
N PRO A 15 0.31 -4.57 2.95
CA PRO A 15 -0.71 -5.62 3.11
C PRO A 15 -1.85 -5.23 4.05
N VAL A 16 -1.60 -4.41 5.08
CA VAL A 16 -2.64 -3.91 5.99
C VAL A 16 -3.59 -2.99 5.25
N VAL A 17 -3.05 -2.01 4.50
CA VAL A 17 -3.86 -1.06 3.73
C VAL A 17 -4.64 -1.77 2.62
N GLU A 18 -4.04 -2.75 1.94
CA GLU A 18 -4.74 -3.60 0.97
C GLU A 18 -5.94 -4.32 1.61
N GLN A 19 -5.76 -4.91 2.79
CA GLN A 19 -6.81 -5.65 3.48
C GLN A 19 -7.97 -4.74 3.90
N ILE A 20 -7.68 -3.54 4.41
CA ILE A 20 -8.69 -2.52 4.74
C ILE A 20 -9.42 -2.04 3.48
N ALA A 21 -8.67 -1.76 2.41
CA ALA A 21 -9.23 -1.32 1.13
C ALA A 21 -10.19 -2.37 0.56
N ARG A 22 -9.76 -3.63 0.48
CA ARG A 22 -10.59 -4.75 0.02
C ARG A 22 -11.85 -4.91 0.86
N HIS A 23 -11.73 -4.88 2.19
CA HIS A 23 -12.87 -4.97 3.10
C HIS A 23 -13.88 -3.84 2.89
N SER A 24 -13.41 -2.66 2.49
CA SER A 24 -14.24 -1.47 2.23
C SER A 24 -14.77 -1.37 0.78
N GLY A 25 -14.45 -2.34 -0.07
CA GLY A 25 -14.81 -2.34 -1.50
C GLY A 25 -14.00 -1.36 -2.36
N PHE A 26 -12.75 -1.09 -1.96
CA PHE A 26 -11.76 -0.32 -2.70
C PHE A 26 -10.68 -1.24 -3.28
N HIS A 27 -9.91 -0.69 -4.20
CA HIS A 27 -8.71 -1.29 -4.75
C HIS A 27 -7.49 -0.53 -4.22
N ALA A 28 -6.39 -1.24 -4.00
CA ALA A 28 -5.12 -0.65 -3.62
C ALA A 28 -3.99 -1.14 -4.55
N VAL A 29 -3.02 -0.24 -4.81
CA VAL A 29 -1.78 -0.56 -5.54
C VAL A 29 -0.60 0.10 -4.86
N LEU A 30 0.57 -0.55 -4.92
CA LEU A 30 1.82 -0.04 -4.37
C LEU A 30 2.58 0.73 -5.43
N VAL A 31 2.93 1.98 -5.14
CA VAL A 31 3.84 2.81 -5.92
C VAL A 31 5.12 2.96 -5.11
N ALA A 32 6.21 2.38 -5.61
CA ALA A 32 7.51 2.43 -4.97
C ALA A 32 8.39 3.47 -5.68
N ASP A 33 8.71 4.56 -4.99
CA ASP A 33 9.64 5.56 -5.48
C ASP A 33 11.07 5.20 -5.01
N ARG A 34 11.97 5.07 -5.98
CA ARG A 34 13.36 4.65 -5.80
C ARG A 34 14.26 5.61 -6.56
N PRO A 35 14.50 6.83 -6.02
CA PRO A 35 15.34 7.82 -6.67
C PRO A 35 16.78 7.33 -6.77
N ARG A 36 17.47 7.69 -7.87
CA ARG A 36 18.89 7.35 -8.10
C ARG A 36 19.86 8.32 -7.44
N GLY A 37 19.40 9.52 -7.07
CA GLY A 37 20.22 10.56 -6.44
C GLY A 37 20.26 10.44 -4.91
N GLN A 38 21.33 10.94 -4.30
CA GLN A 38 21.53 10.86 -2.84
C GLN A 38 20.67 11.87 -2.05
N ASP A 39 20.12 12.88 -2.72
CA ASP A 39 19.37 13.97 -2.07
C ASP A 39 17.88 13.70 -1.88
N VAL A 40 17.38 12.54 -2.34
CA VAL A 40 15.96 12.17 -2.23
C VAL A 40 15.84 10.79 -1.58
N SER A 41 15.00 10.71 -0.55
CA SER A 41 14.74 9.44 0.14
C SER A 41 13.75 8.59 -0.63
N ALA A 42 14.01 7.28 -0.72
CA ALA A 42 13.05 6.31 -1.25
C ALA A 42 11.74 6.35 -0.45
N SER A 43 10.62 6.20 -1.15
CA SER A 43 9.31 6.17 -0.51
C SER A 43 8.41 5.08 -1.05
N ASP A 44 7.53 4.57 -0.18
CA ASP A 44 6.49 3.61 -0.53
C ASP A 44 5.13 4.28 -0.34
N TRP A 45 4.31 4.24 -1.38
CA TRP A 45 2.97 4.81 -1.41
C TRP A 45 1.94 3.75 -1.75
N VAL A 46 0.78 3.79 -1.10
CA VAL A 46 -0.37 2.98 -1.50
C VAL A 46 -1.51 3.88 -1.96
N LEU A 47 -1.90 3.74 -3.22
CA LEU A 47 -3.04 4.44 -3.79
C LEU A 47 -4.30 3.61 -3.58
N VAL A 48 -5.31 4.19 -2.94
CA VAL A 48 -6.59 3.55 -2.63
C VAL A 48 -7.74 4.27 -3.34
N THR A 49 -8.52 3.53 -4.12
CA THR A 49 -9.63 4.10 -4.90
C THR A 49 -10.69 3.05 -5.26
N ARG A 50 -11.94 3.49 -5.47
CA ARG A 50 -12.99 2.65 -6.11
C ARG A 50 -12.89 2.65 -7.64
N SER A 51 -12.18 3.62 -8.22
CA SER A 51 -12.09 3.76 -9.68
C SER A 51 -10.99 2.86 -10.24
N THR A 52 -11.37 1.72 -10.81
CA THR A 52 -10.43 0.88 -11.57
C THR A 52 -9.96 1.58 -12.84
N ALA A 53 -10.77 2.46 -13.43
CA ALA A 53 -10.38 3.26 -14.59
C ALA A 53 -9.20 4.18 -14.27
N PHE A 54 -9.19 4.79 -13.08
CA PHE A 54 -8.06 5.58 -12.59
C PHE A 54 -6.78 4.73 -12.47
N LEU A 55 -6.87 3.53 -11.87
CA LEU A 55 -5.71 2.64 -11.71
C LEU A 55 -5.17 2.10 -13.04
N ARG A 56 -6.00 2.06 -14.09
CA ARG A 56 -5.61 1.62 -15.44
C ARG A 56 -5.00 2.73 -16.30
N GLN A 57 -4.98 3.98 -15.83
CA GLN A 57 -4.29 5.06 -16.55
C GLN A 57 -2.83 4.66 -16.74
N PRO A 58 -2.25 4.80 -17.94
CA PRO A 58 -0.88 4.37 -18.22
C PRO A 58 0.15 4.92 -17.22
N GLU A 59 -0.02 6.17 -16.80
CA GLU A 59 0.83 6.87 -15.85
C GLU A 59 0.78 6.25 -14.43
N ILE A 60 -0.32 5.60 -14.07
CA ILE A 60 -0.46 4.90 -12.79
C ILE A 60 -0.04 3.44 -12.93
N ALA A 61 -0.53 2.76 -13.96
CA ALA A 61 -0.26 1.35 -14.18
C ALA A 61 1.23 1.06 -14.42
N ALA A 62 1.95 1.96 -15.11
CA ALA A 62 3.38 1.80 -15.37
C ALA A 62 4.26 1.97 -14.12
N HIS A 63 3.76 2.65 -13.09
CA HIS A 63 4.50 2.98 -11.87
C HIS A 63 3.97 2.27 -10.62
N SER A 64 2.99 1.38 -10.77
CA SER A 64 2.38 0.66 -9.65
C SER A 64 2.53 -0.85 -9.80
N SER A 65 2.49 -1.52 -8.66
CA SER A 65 2.57 -2.97 -8.55
C SER A 65 1.45 -3.48 -7.64
N ARG A 66 1.13 -4.77 -7.77
CA ARG A 66 0.17 -5.42 -6.87
C ARG A 66 0.79 -5.57 -5.50
N ILE A 67 0.01 -5.30 -4.45
CA ILE A 67 0.41 -5.60 -3.09
C ILE A 67 0.30 -7.11 -2.88
N VAL A 68 1.39 -7.74 -2.42
CA VAL A 68 1.39 -9.17 -2.10
C VAL A 68 0.61 -9.37 -0.81
N PRO A 69 -0.51 -10.13 -0.80
CA PRO A 69 -1.26 -10.37 0.41
C PRO A 69 -0.43 -11.18 1.42
N ARG A 70 -0.55 -10.85 2.70
CA ARG A 70 0.03 -11.66 3.78
C ARG A 70 -1.02 -12.65 4.27
N SER A 71 -0.73 -13.95 4.15
CA SER A 71 -1.65 -15.00 4.57
C SER A 71 -1.95 -14.91 6.07
N GLY A 72 -3.21 -15.07 6.45
CA GLY A 72 -3.66 -15.00 7.84
C GLY A 72 -3.63 -13.61 8.48
N LEU A 73 -3.38 -12.54 7.71
CA LEU A 73 -3.48 -11.16 8.22
C LEU A 73 -4.96 -10.74 8.32
N PRO A 74 -5.51 -10.53 9.52
CA PRO A 74 -6.88 -10.06 9.67
C PRO A 74 -7.00 -8.57 9.27
N VAL A 75 -8.23 -8.12 9.02
CA VAL A 75 -8.52 -6.69 8.86
C VAL A 75 -8.22 -5.99 10.19
N TRP A 76 -7.34 -5.00 10.17
CA TRP A 76 -7.10 -4.17 11.36
C TRP A 76 -8.29 -3.24 11.61
N THR A 77 -8.59 -3.06 12.88
CA THR A 77 -9.61 -2.14 13.38
C THR A 77 -9.07 -1.39 14.57
N ASP A 78 -9.79 -0.38 15.05
CA ASP A 78 -9.40 0.33 16.28
C ASP A 78 -9.34 -0.60 17.52
N GLN A 79 -10.05 -1.73 17.47
CA GLN A 79 -10.09 -2.74 18.55
C GLN A 79 -9.09 -3.89 18.34
N PHE A 80 -8.50 -4.02 17.15
CA PHE A 80 -7.55 -5.08 16.84
C PHE A 80 -6.41 -4.56 15.95
N THR A 81 -5.20 -4.61 16.48
CA THR A 81 -3.95 -4.32 15.76
C THR A 81 -2.85 -5.27 16.24
N ASN A 82 -2.08 -5.84 15.31
CA ASN A 82 -0.94 -6.71 15.65
C ASN A 82 0.29 -6.35 14.82
N LEU A 83 1.17 -5.51 15.38
CA LEU A 83 2.38 -5.05 14.70
C LEU A 83 3.36 -6.19 14.40
N PHE A 84 3.42 -7.25 15.22
CA PHE A 84 4.36 -8.35 15.04
C PHE A 84 4.10 -9.12 13.74
N GLN A 85 2.84 -9.20 13.30
CA GLN A 85 2.48 -9.87 12.05
C GLN A 85 2.93 -9.13 10.80
N ILE A 86 3.36 -7.87 10.92
CA ILE A 86 3.73 -7.02 9.78
C ILE A 86 5.15 -6.48 9.91
N LEU A 87 6.01 -7.11 10.71
CA LEU A 87 7.44 -6.83 10.68
C LEU A 87 8.01 -7.19 9.30
N LYS A 88 8.95 -6.36 8.84
CA LYS A 88 9.73 -6.57 7.60
C LYS A 88 10.73 -7.72 7.72
#